data_AF-A0A966IV78-F1
#
_entry.id   AF-A0A966IV78-F1
#
_cell.length_a   1.000
_cell.length_b   1.000
_cell.length_c   1.000
_cell.angle_alpha   90.00
_cell.angle_beta   90.00
_cell.angle_gamma   90.00
#
_symmetry.space_group_name_H-M   'P 1'
#
loop_
_entity.id
_entity.type
_entity.pdbx_description
1 polymer ?
#
loop_
_entity_poly.entity_id
_entity_poly.type
_entity_poly.pdbx_seq_one_letter_code
_entity_poly.pdbx_strand_id
1 'polypeptide(L)'
;MTMPADDLENGILSVQHLEQAIADGVIAADQPIEPGQLQPASLDLRLGREAWRVQASFLPGKNLTVADKLAKFGMHKIDLSDGAVLERGCVYIVKLMENLRLPAGVSAMANPKS
;
A
#
# COMPACT_ATOMS: atom_id res chain seq x y z
N MET A 1 -16.41 12.93 12.26
CA MET A 1 -17.00 12.01 13.24
C MET A 1 -15.98 10.89 13.35
N THR A 2 -15.17 10.90 14.41
CA THR A 2 -14.03 9.98 14.56
C THR A 2 -14.57 8.55 14.69
N MET A 3 -13.97 7.60 13.97
CA MET A 3 -14.17 6.16 14.18
C MET A 3 -14.31 5.86 15.68
N PRO A 4 -15.47 5.39 16.17
CA PRO A 4 -15.60 5.03 17.56
C PRO A 4 -14.64 3.86 17.84
N ALA A 5 -13.72 4.09 18.76
CA ALA A 5 -12.75 3.08 19.19
C ALA A 5 -13.42 1.87 19.89
N ASP A 6 -14.72 1.98 20.20
CA ASP A 6 -15.49 0.97 20.95
C ASP A 6 -16.02 -0.20 20.09
N ASP A 7 -16.08 -0.09 18.76
CA ASP A 7 -16.45 -1.23 17.88
C ASP A 7 -15.23 -2.03 17.37
N LEU A 8 -14.02 -1.65 17.78
CA LEU A 8 -12.75 -2.29 17.44
C LEU A 8 -12.34 -3.37 18.46
N GLU A 9 -13.30 -4.02 19.11
CA GLU A 9 -13.06 -5.16 20.00
C GLU A 9 -12.46 -6.34 19.20
N ASN A 10 -11.13 -6.39 19.09
CA ASN A 10 -10.31 -7.52 18.63
C ASN A 10 -10.85 -8.26 17.38
N GLY A 11 -10.99 -7.58 16.25
CA GLY A 11 -11.51 -8.17 15.01
C GLY A 11 -10.85 -7.66 13.74
N ILE A 12 -11.23 -8.28 12.60
CA ILE A 12 -10.88 -7.78 11.27
C ILE A 12 -11.90 -6.72 10.88
N LEU A 13 -11.42 -5.58 10.38
CA LEU A 13 -12.27 -4.49 9.89
C LEU A 13 -13.11 -4.95 8.68
N SER A 14 -14.43 -4.81 8.79
CA SER A 14 -15.35 -5.07 7.69
C SER A 14 -15.30 -3.98 6.62
N VAL A 15 -15.92 -4.23 5.47
CA VAL A 15 -16.00 -3.26 4.37
C VAL A 15 -16.58 -1.90 4.79
N GLN A 16 -17.57 -1.86 5.68
CA GLN A 16 -18.14 -0.60 6.18
C GLN A 16 -17.12 0.21 6.97
N HIS A 17 -16.26 -0.46 7.75
CA HIS A 17 -15.15 0.17 8.44
C HIS A 17 -14.08 0.66 7.45
N LEU A 18 -13.82 -0.08 6.37
CA LEU A 18 -12.89 0.36 5.33
C LEU A 18 -13.42 1.61 4.59
N GLU A 19 -14.71 1.63 4.24
CA GLU A 19 -15.38 2.79 3.63
C GLU A 19 -15.27 4.03 4.53
N GLN A 20 -15.56 3.88 5.82
CA GLN A 20 -15.42 4.96 6.78
C GLN A 20 -13.94 5.39 6.94
N ALA A 21 -12.98 4.46 6.86
CA ALA A 21 -11.55 4.77 6.97
C ALA A 21 -11.06 5.57 5.76
N ILE A 22 -11.66 5.33 4.59
CA ILE A 22 -11.43 6.12 3.38
C ILE A 22 -12.06 7.51 3.54
N ALA A 23 -13.30 7.59 4.01
CA ALA A 23 -14.00 8.86 4.24
C ALA A 23 -13.25 9.75 5.25
N ASP A 24 -12.66 9.15 6.29
CA ASP A 24 -11.89 9.85 7.33
C ASP A 24 -10.43 10.13 6.92
N GLY A 25 -9.99 9.67 5.74
CA GLY A 25 -8.62 9.86 5.24
C GLY A 25 -7.56 9.04 5.97
N VAL A 26 -7.95 8.02 6.74
CA VAL A 26 -7.05 7.02 7.32
C VAL A 26 -6.43 6.17 6.21
N ILE A 27 -7.22 5.87 5.18
CA ILE A 27 -6.79 5.24 3.93
C ILE A 27 -7.00 6.27 2.83
N ALA A 28 -5.93 6.62 2.11
CA ALA A 28 -5.99 7.58 1.02
C ALA A 28 -5.27 7.04 -0.21
N ALA A 29 -5.57 7.59 -1.38
CA ALA A 29 -4.89 7.24 -2.62
C ALA A 29 -4.83 8.45 -3.56
N ASP A 30 -3.85 8.45 -4.47
CA ASP A 30 -3.68 9.51 -5.46
C ASP A 30 -4.90 9.65 -6.40
N GLN A 31 -5.61 8.54 -6.64
CA GLN A 31 -6.90 8.48 -7.32
C GLN A 31 -7.96 7.88 -6.39
N PRO A 32 -9.24 8.28 -6.51
CA PRO A 32 -10.32 7.71 -5.72
C PRO A 32 -10.26 6.17 -5.71
N ILE A 33 -10.50 5.59 -4.53
CA ILE A 33 -10.61 4.13 -4.38
C ILE A 33 -11.93 3.71 -5.01
N GLU A 34 -11.85 2.78 -5.95
CA GLU A 34 -13.01 2.32 -6.70
C GLU A 34 -13.81 1.28 -5.87
N PRO A 35 -15.14 1.23 -6.01
CA PRO A 35 -15.95 0.23 -5.29
C PRO A 35 -15.51 -1.21 -5.52
N GLY A 36 -14.96 -1.54 -6.69
CA GLY A 36 -14.46 -2.88 -7.00
C GLY A 36 -13.17 -3.28 -6.28
N GLN A 37 -12.43 -2.32 -5.70
CA GLN A 37 -11.25 -2.61 -4.87
C GLN A 37 -11.63 -3.05 -3.46
N LEU A 38 -12.82 -2.68 -2.98
CA LEU A 38 -13.31 -3.04 -1.66
C LEU A 38 -13.84 -4.47 -1.66
N GLN A 39 -13.33 -5.26 -0.73
CA GLN A 39 -13.76 -6.63 -0.45
C GLN A 39 -14.38 -6.67 0.95
N PRO A 40 -15.10 -7.74 1.33
CA PRO A 40 -15.81 -7.80 2.61
C PRO A 40 -14.98 -7.45 3.85
N ALA A 41 -13.67 -7.71 3.81
CA ALA A 41 -12.73 -7.43 4.91
C ALA A 41 -11.30 -7.12 4.43
N SER A 42 -11.14 -6.65 3.19
CA SER A 42 -9.83 -6.29 2.61
C SER A 42 -9.97 -5.23 1.52
N LEU A 43 -8.83 -4.64 1.14
CA LEU A 43 -8.73 -3.65 0.07
C LEU A 43 -7.67 -4.11 -0.93
N ASP A 44 -8.06 -4.19 -2.20
CA ASP A 44 -7.12 -4.43 -3.29
C ASP A 44 -6.27 -3.16 -3.53
N LEU A 45 -4.95 -3.33 -3.54
CA LEU A 45 -3.97 -2.26 -3.73
C LEU A 45 -3.59 -2.12 -5.20
N ARG A 46 -3.34 -0.88 -5.65
CA ARG A 46 -2.98 -0.58 -7.04
C ARG A 46 -1.53 -0.19 -7.15
N LEU A 47 -0.91 -0.60 -8.25
CA LEU A 47 0.42 -0.15 -8.62
C LEU A 47 0.36 1.32 -9.05
N GLY A 48 1.24 2.13 -8.47
CA GLY A 48 1.45 3.50 -8.92
C GLY A 48 2.31 3.56 -10.18
N ARG A 49 2.69 4.79 -10.56
CA ARG A 49 3.42 5.05 -11.82
C ARG A 49 4.91 4.78 -11.71
N GLU A 50 5.44 4.66 -10.48
CA GLU A 50 6.88 4.61 -10.24
C GLU A 50 7.30 3.22 -9.76
N ALA A 51 8.22 2.60 -10.49
CA ALA A 51 8.88 1.38 -10.10
C ALA A 51 10.41 1.53 -10.14
N TRP A 52 11.11 0.70 -9.37
CA TRP A 52 12.56 0.64 -9.35
C TRP A 52 13.01 -0.81 -9.53
N ARG A 53 13.88 -1.06 -10.50
CA ARG A 53 14.63 -2.32 -10.57
C ARG A 53 15.73 -2.26 -9.52
N VAL A 54 15.80 -3.29 -8.68
CA VAL A 54 16.78 -3.42 -7.60
C VAL A 54 17.55 -4.73 -7.78
N GLN A 55 18.81 -4.75 -7.34
CA GLN A 55 19.64 -5.95 -7.44
C GLN A 55 19.15 -7.09 -6.55
N ALA A 56 18.63 -6.75 -5.37
CA ALA A 56 18.11 -7.69 -4.39
C ALA A 56 17.04 -7.01 -3.52
N SER A 57 16.22 -7.82 -2.84
CA SER A 57 15.29 -7.31 -1.83
C SER A 57 16.06 -6.76 -0.62
N PHE A 58 15.44 -5.80 0.07
CA PHE A 58 16.02 -5.21 1.27
C PHE A 58 14.92 -4.82 2.26
N LEU A 59 15.32 -4.71 3.53
CA LEU A 59 14.51 -4.10 4.57
C LEU A 59 15.03 -2.68 4.84
N PRO A 60 14.14 -1.67 4.95
CA PRO A 60 14.56 -0.30 5.24
C PRO A 60 15.25 -0.18 6.61
N GLY A 61 14.76 -0.90 7.62
CA GLY A 61 15.24 -0.81 8.99
C GLY A 61 14.61 0.36 9.76
N LYS A 62 14.89 0.47 11.06
CA LYS A 62 14.14 1.34 11.98
C LYS A 62 14.25 2.85 11.70
N ASN A 63 15.36 3.30 11.10
CA ASN A 63 15.69 4.73 10.98
C ASN A 63 15.79 5.22 9.52
N LEU A 64 15.37 4.41 8.56
CA LEU A 64 15.44 4.75 7.14
C LEU A 64 14.10 4.50 6.50
N THR A 65 13.75 5.34 5.53
CA THR A 65 12.57 5.10 4.69
C THR A 65 12.93 4.13 3.56
N VAL A 66 11.90 3.59 2.90
CA VAL A 66 12.09 2.83 1.66
C VAL A 66 12.74 3.71 0.59
N ALA A 67 12.36 5.00 0.51
CA ALA A 67 12.93 5.96 -0.43
C ALA A 67 14.44 6.17 -0.22
N ASP A 68 14.91 6.28 1.02
CA ASP A 68 16.34 6.42 1.33
C ASP A 68 17.17 5.22 0.86
N LYS A 69 16.59 4.02 0.94
CA LYS A 69 17.23 2.79 0.43
C LYS A 69 17.19 2.72 -1.09
N LEU A 70 16.09 3.11 -1.71
CA LEU A 70 15.98 3.16 -3.18
C LEU A 70 17.01 4.12 -3.79
N ALA A 71 17.32 5.24 -3.13
CA ALA A 71 18.39 6.13 -3.58
C ALA A 71 19.78 5.48 -3.57
N LYS A 72 20.00 4.44 -2.74
CA LYS A 72 21.28 3.73 -2.61
C LYS A 72 21.37 2.44 -3.43
N PHE A 73 20.25 1.72 -3.55
CA PHE A 73 20.18 0.37 -4.12
C PHE A 73 19.33 0.28 -5.39
N GLY A 74 18.58 1.32 -5.72
CA GLY A 74 17.82 1.42 -6.96
C GLY A 74 18.77 1.55 -8.14
N MET A 75 18.66 0.64 -9.11
CA MET A 75 19.47 0.69 -10.32
C MET A 75 18.86 1.64 -11.34
N HIS A 76 17.59 1.38 -11.69
CA HIS A 76 16.86 2.10 -12.72
C HIS A 76 15.44 2.37 -12.23
N LYS A 77 15.01 3.63 -12.34
CA LYS A 77 13.61 4.00 -12.20
C LYS A 77 12.89 3.70 -13.52
N ILE A 78 11.70 3.12 -13.40
CA ILE A 78 10.84 2.70 -14.50
C ILE A 78 9.52 3.45 -14.33
N ASP A 79 9.06 4.06 -15.41
CA ASP A 79 7.72 4.64 -15.49
C ASP A 79 6.73 3.57 -15.97
N LEU A 80 5.66 3.36 -15.21
CA LEU A 80 4.61 2.38 -15.49
C LEU A 80 3.39 2.98 -16.21
N SER A 81 3.43 4.28 -16.53
CA SER A 81 2.28 5.03 -17.05
C SER A 81 1.66 4.48 -18.33
N ASP A 82 2.49 4.02 -19.26
CA ASP A 82 2.07 3.45 -20.56
C ASP A 82 2.25 1.92 -20.60
N GLY A 83 2.35 1.30 -19.42
CA GLY A 83 2.72 -0.11 -19.25
C GLY A 83 4.23 -0.34 -19.32
N ALA A 84 4.68 -1.39 -18.63
CA ALA A 84 6.07 -1.83 -18.67
C ALA A 84 6.17 -3.36 -18.53
N VAL A 85 7.21 -3.94 -19.11
CA VAL A 85 7.52 -5.37 -18.96
C VAL A 85 8.42 -5.56 -17.75
N LEU A 86 7.98 -6.36 -16.79
CA LEU A 86 8.78 -6.81 -15.66
C LEU A 86 9.42 -8.16 -16.00
N GLU A 87 10.74 -8.19 -16.12
CA GLU A 87 11.51 -9.36 -16.53
C GLU A 87 11.51 -10.44 -15.43
N ARG A 88 11.44 -11.71 -15.85
CA ARG A 88 11.57 -12.84 -14.92
C ARG A 88 12.95 -12.84 -14.27
N GLY A 89 13.01 -13.23 -13.00
CA GLY A 89 14.26 -13.27 -12.23
C GLY A 89 14.78 -11.91 -11.76
N CYS A 90 14.06 -10.83 -12.05
CA CYS A 90 14.38 -9.49 -11.55
C CYS A 90 13.50 -9.10 -10.37
N VAL A 91 14.01 -8.23 -9.50
CA VAL A 91 13.28 -7.70 -8.35
C VAL A 91 12.90 -6.24 -8.62
N TYR A 92 11.64 -5.93 -8.36
CA TYR A 92 11.09 -4.60 -8.55
C TYR A 92 10.43 -4.12 -7.25
N ILE A 93 10.70 -2.87 -6.88
CA ILE A 93 9.94 -2.17 -5.85
C ILE A 93 9.01 -1.21 -6.59
N VAL A 94 7.70 -1.37 -6.40
CA VAL A 94 6.69 -0.52 -7.03
C VAL A 94 6.01 0.30 -5.95
N LYS A 95 5.94 1.61 -6.13
CA LYS A 95 5.19 2.49 -5.23
C LYS A 95 3.70 2.26 -5.45
N LEU A 96 2.95 1.96 -4.39
CA LEU A 96 1.51 1.81 -4.45
C LEU A 96 0.82 3.18 -4.58
N MET A 97 -0.41 3.18 -5.11
CA MET A 97 -1.24 4.38 -5.16
C MET A 97 -1.82 4.74 -3.79
N GLU A 98 -2.07 3.73 -2.95
CA GLU A 98 -2.63 3.89 -1.62
C GLU A 98 -1.56 4.23 -0.56
N ASN A 99 -1.96 5.02 0.44
CA ASN A 99 -1.18 5.34 1.63
C ASN A 99 -2.06 5.26 2.89
N LEU A 100 -1.43 5.09 4.04
CA LEU A 100 -2.10 4.82 5.31
C LEU A 100 -1.65 5.78 6.41
N ARG A 101 -2.60 6.23 7.22
CA ARG A 101 -2.40 6.90 8.51
C ARG A 101 -3.20 6.16 9.58
N LEU A 102 -2.76 4.92 9.88
CA LEU A 102 -3.47 4.06 10.81
C LEU A 102 -3.51 4.68 12.23
N PRO A 103 -4.68 4.69 12.89
CA PRO A 103 -4.78 5.13 14.28
C PRO A 103 -4.11 4.13 15.23
N ALA A 104 -3.84 4.58 16.46
CA ALA A 104 -3.28 3.71 17.49
C ALA A 104 -4.19 2.51 17.75
N GLY A 105 -3.60 1.32 17.92
CA GLY A 105 -4.33 0.06 18.13
C GLY A 105 -4.78 -0.64 16.84
N VAL A 106 -4.64 -0.01 15.67
CA VAL A 106 -4.96 -0.62 14.38
C VAL A 106 -3.68 -1.04 13.66
N SER A 107 -3.69 -2.25 13.10
CA SER A 107 -2.62 -2.77 12.25
C SER A 107 -3.20 -3.36 10.97
N ALA A 108 -2.35 -3.52 9.95
CA ALA A 108 -2.74 -4.07 8.66
C ALA A 108 -1.70 -5.09 8.19
N MET A 109 -2.16 -6.07 7.42
CA MET A 109 -1.34 -7.08 6.77
C MET A 109 -1.69 -7.15 5.29
N ALA A 110 -0.69 -7.37 4.45
CA ALA A 110 -0.87 -7.52 3.00
C ALA A 110 -0.59 -8.96 2.58
N ASN A 111 -1.38 -9.47 1.63
CA ASN A 111 -1.22 -10.78 1.02
C ASN A 111 -1.31 -10.64 -0.51
N PRO A 112 -0.66 -11.51 -1.29
CA PRO A 112 -0.89 -11.57 -2.72
C PRO A 112 -2.36 -11.91 -3.01
N LYS A 113 -2.92 -11.27 -4.04
CA LYS A 113 -4.22 -11.68 -4.57
C LYS A 113 -4.05 -13.05 -5.25
N SER A 114 -4.93 -14.00 -4.89
CA SER A 114 -4.95 -15.35 -5.47
C SER A 114 -5.39 -15.36 -6.92
#